data_AF-A0A520HM85-F1
#
_entry.id   AF-A0A520HM85-F1
#
_cell.length_a   1.000
_cell.length_b   1.000
_cell.length_c   1.000
_cell.angle_alpha   90.00
_cell.angle_beta   90.00
_cell.angle_gamma   90.00
#
_symmetry.space_group_name_H-M   'P 1'
#
loop_
_entity.id
_entity.type
_entity.pdbx_description
1 polymer ?
#
loop_
_entity_poly.entity_id
_entity_poly.type
_entity_poly.pdbx_seq_one_letter_code
_entity_poly.pdbx_strand_id
1 'polypeptide(L)'
;MFKIDQDAAGHSTAISSHKAFHKDIPLTHAELRRYRDTIAPLAFDAVLTPFEYAPEVNREVALAALEEGLARAPGVKRLPL
;
A
#
# COMPACT_ATOMS: atom_id res chain seq x y z
N MET A 1 -1.91 -4.98 3.70
CA MET A 1 -2.62 -5.05 2.40
C MET A 1 -2.73 -3.62 1.88
N PHE A 2 -2.45 -3.38 0.60
CA PHE A 2 -2.52 -2.03 0.02
C PHE A 2 -3.96 -1.67 -0.33
N LYS A 3 -4.43 -0.52 0.14
CA LYS A 3 -5.64 0.10 -0.40
C LYS A 3 -5.23 1.22 -1.33
N ILE A 4 -5.80 1.18 -2.53
CA ILE A 4 -5.70 2.25 -3.51
C ILE A 4 -7.01 3.03 -3.46
N ASP A 5 -6.91 4.33 -3.26
CA ASP A 5 -8.05 5.24 -3.39
C ASP A 5 -8.07 5.77 -4.83
N GLN A 6 -9.19 5.58 -5.52
CA GLN A 6 -9.40 6.04 -6.90
C GLN A 6 -10.48 7.12 -6.95
N ASP A 7 -10.34 8.06 -7.89
CA ASP A 7 -11.39 9.02 -8.21
C ASP A 7 -12.57 8.36 -8.97
N ALA A 8 -13.59 9.14 -9.32
CA ALA A 8 -14.74 8.64 -10.06
C ALA A 8 -14.42 8.17 -11.49
N ALA A 9 -13.27 8.57 -12.04
CA ALA A 9 -12.79 8.14 -13.35
C ALA A 9 -11.87 6.91 -13.27
N GLY A 10 -11.57 6.43 -12.05
CA GLY A 10 -10.69 5.28 -11.81
C GLY A 10 -9.21 5.64 -11.72
N HIS A 11 -8.84 6.93 -11.66
CA HIS A 11 -7.45 7.33 -11.48
C HIS A 11 -7.03 7.14 -10.02
N SER A 12 -5.87 6.52 -9.81
CA SER A 12 -5.31 6.31 -8.48
C SER A 12 -4.81 7.63 -7.90
N THR A 13 -5.28 7.96 -6.69
CA THR A 13 -5.01 9.24 -6.02
C THR A 13 -4.18 9.07 -4.74
N ALA A 14 -4.32 7.93 -4.07
CA ALA A 14 -3.54 7.63 -2.88
C ALA A 14 -3.37 6.13 -2.66
N ILE A 15 -2.30 5.79 -1.92
CA ILE A 15 -2.01 4.45 -1.42
C ILE A 15 -1.93 4.46 0.12
N SER A 16 -2.40 3.40 0.75
CA SER A 16 -2.21 3.17 2.18
C SER A 16 -1.99 1.69 2.49
N SER A 17 -1.40 1.40 3.65
CA SER A 17 -1.20 0.04 4.16
C SER A 17 -1.97 -0.18 5.46
N HIS A 18 -2.88 -1.16 5.47
CA HIS A 18 -3.65 -1.53 6.67
C HIS A 18 -4.03 -3.01 6.66
N LYS A 19 -4.64 -3.50 7.75
CA LYS A 19 -5.20 -4.86 7.76
C LYS A 19 -6.29 -4.98 6.71
N ALA A 20 -6.35 -6.15 6.06
CA ALA A 20 -7.37 -6.41 5.05
C ALA A 20 -8.78 -6.31 5.67
N PHE A 21 -9.75 -5.81 4.90
CA PHE A 21 -11.17 -5.67 5.25
C PHE A 21 -11.55 -4.62 6.30
N HIS A 22 -10.59 -3.89 6.89
CA HIS A 22 -10.90 -2.73 7.73
C HIS A 22 -9.93 -1.58 7.44
N LYS A 23 -10.45 -0.50 6.86
CA LYS A 23 -9.65 0.65 6.40
C LYS A 23 -8.89 1.40 7.50
N ASP A 24 -9.29 1.23 8.76
CA ASP A 24 -8.77 2.03 9.88
C ASP A 24 -7.88 1.23 10.85
N ILE A 25 -7.63 -0.06 10.60
CA ILE A 25 -6.79 -0.89 11.48
C ILE A 25 -5.36 -0.94 10.93
N PRO A 26 -4.38 -0.33 11.61
CA PRO A 26 -3.01 -0.33 11.13
C PRO A 26 -2.39 -1.72 11.17
N LEU A 27 -1.42 -1.92 10.28
CA LEU A 27 -0.47 -3.03 10.40
C LEU A 27 0.50 -2.73 11.54
N THR A 28 0.89 -3.77 12.27
CA THR A 28 2.03 -3.70 13.19
C THR A 28 3.33 -3.56 12.40
N HIS A 29 4.40 -3.07 13.04
CA HIS A 29 5.73 -3.03 12.41
C HIS A 29 6.23 -4.41 11.98
N ALA A 30 5.94 -5.46 12.74
CA ALA A 30 6.31 -6.83 12.37
C ALA A 30 5.62 -7.28 11.08
N GLU A 31 4.32 -6.96 10.92
CA GLU A 31 3.58 -7.24 9.68
C GLU A 31 4.10 -6.41 8.50
N LEU A 32 4.40 -5.12 8.71
CA LEU A 32 4.99 -4.26 7.68
C LEU A 32 6.33 -4.80 7.18
N ARG A 33 7.23 -5.20 8.09
CA ARG A 33 8.51 -5.83 7.72
C ARG A 33 8.30 -7.11 6.91
N ARG A 34 7.39 -7.98 7.36
CA ARG A 34 7.05 -9.20 6.62
C ARG A 34 6.56 -8.91 5.20
N TYR A 35 5.68 -7.91 5.02
CA TYR A 35 5.20 -7.53 3.71
C TYR A 35 6.32 -6.94 2.85
N ARG A 36 7.14 -6.05 3.42
CA ARG A 36 8.30 -5.46 2.75
C ARG A 36 9.23 -6.54 2.22
N ASP A 37 9.61 -7.50 3.07
CA ASP A 37 10.52 -8.58 2.71
C ASP A 37 9.92 -9.53 1.66
N THR A 38 8.58 -9.64 1.62
CA THR A 38 7.87 -10.41 0.59
C THR A 38 7.80 -9.68 -0.75
N ILE A 39 7.60 -8.35 -0.73
CA ILE A 39 7.38 -7.52 -1.93
C ILE A 39 8.72 -7.12 -2.59
N ALA A 40 9.75 -6.83 -1.80
CA ALA A 40 11.04 -6.37 -2.27
C ALA A 40 11.68 -7.23 -3.40
N PRO A 41 11.64 -8.58 -3.35
CA PRO A 41 12.24 -9.39 -4.40
C PRO A 41 11.38 -9.55 -5.66
N LEU A 42 10.10 -9.16 -5.63
CA LEU A 42 9.20 -9.33 -6.78
C LEU A 42 9.55 -8.33 -7.88
N ALA A 43 9.26 -8.66 -9.14
CA ALA A 43 9.33 -7.74 -10.26
C ALA A 43 7.90 -7.51 -10.77
N PHE A 44 7.40 -6.28 -10.61
CA PHE A 44 6.08 -5.88 -11.09
C PHE A 44 6.02 -4.37 -11.30
N ASP A 45 5.21 -3.98 -12.27
CA ASP A 45 5.04 -2.58 -12.68
C ASP A 45 3.68 -2.00 -12.26
N ALA A 46 2.74 -2.84 -11.82
CA ALA A 46 1.40 -2.43 -11.40
C ALA A 46 0.85 -3.30 -10.27
N VAL A 47 -0.04 -2.74 -9.46
CA VAL A 47 -0.82 -3.48 -8.47
C VAL A 47 -2.23 -3.72 -8.99
N LEU A 48 -2.71 -4.95 -8.79
CA LEU A 48 -4.10 -5.32 -8.97
C LEU A 48 -4.64 -5.84 -7.63
N THR A 49 -5.57 -5.09 -7.03
CA THR A 49 -6.34 -5.56 -5.87
C THR A 49 -7.64 -6.21 -6.38
N PRO A 50 -8.40 -6.93 -5.54
CA PRO A 50 -9.74 -7.38 -5.91
C PRO A 50 -10.72 -6.26 -6.28
N PHE A 51 -10.39 -5.00 -5.98
CA PHE A 51 -11.26 -3.84 -6.14
C PHE A 51 -10.72 -2.81 -7.15
N GLU A 52 -9.40 -2.68 -7.29
CA GLU A 52 -8.75 -1.64 -8.09
C GLU A 52 -7.61 -2.19 -8.95
N TYR A 53 -7.53 -1.72 -10.19
CA TYR A 53 -6.32 -1.80 -11.02
C TYR A 53 -5.58 -0.46 -10.93
N ALA A 54 -4.32 -0.47 -10.50
CA ALA A 54 -3.52 0.72 -10.25
C ALA A 54 -2.20 0.65 -11.05
N PRO A 55 -2.18 1.12 -12.31
CA PRO A 55 -0.99 1.10 -13.16
C PRO A 55 0.14 2.03 -12.66
N GLU A 56 -0.18 3.03 -11.84
CA GLU A 56 0.80 3.97 -11.26
C GLU A 56 1.53 3.38 -10.04
N VAL A 57 1.02 2.28 -9.48
CA VAL A 57 1.57 1.65 -8.28
C VAL A 57 2.52 0.52 -8.68
N ASN A 58 3.76 0.90 -8.97
CA ASN A 58 4.84 -0.05 -9.20
C ASN A 58 5.46 -0.55 -7.88
N ARG A 59 6.48 -1.41 -7.97
CA ARG A 59 7.21 -1.93 -6.80
C ARG A 59 7.79 -0.84 -5.91
N GLU A 60 8.34 0.22 -6.48
CA GLU A 60 8.98 1.29 -5.72
C GLU A 60 7.96 2.06 -4.88
N VAL A 61 6.81 2.38 -5.47
CA VAL A 61 5.68 3.03 -4.77
C VAL A 61 5.16 2.13 -3.65
N ALA A 62 4.98 0.84 -3.91
CA ALA A 62 4.54 -0.13 -2.91
C ALA A 62 5.51 -0.22 -1.73
N LEU A 63 6.82 -0.27 -1.99
CA LEU A 63 7.84 -0.28 -0.95
C LEU A 63 7.88 1.03 -0.17
N ALA A 64 7.79 2.19 -0.85
CA ALA A 64 7.73 3.49 -0.20
C ALA A 64 6.57 3.60 0.80
N ALA A 65 5.39 3.06 0.45
CA ALA A 65 4.25 3.03 1.35
C ALA A 65 4.48 2.19 2.62
N LEU A 66 5.24 1.10 2.51
CA LEU A 66 5.59 0.25 3.65
C LEU A 66 6.67 0.90 4.53
N GLU A 67 7.69 1.50 3.92
CA GLU A 67 8.76 2.23 4.64
C GLU A 67 8.19 3.42 5.42
N GLU A 68 7.27 4.16 4.82
CA GLU A 68 6.58 5.27 5.51
C GLU A 68 5.69 4.78 6.67
N GLY A 69 5.19 3.54 6.61
CA GLY A 69 4.54 2.89 7.75
C GLY A 69 5.52 2.53 8.88
N LEU A 70 6.74 2.13 8.53
CA LEU A 70 7.80 1.73 9.46
C LEU A 70 8.46 2.93 10.17
N ALA A 71 8.50 4.10 9.52
CA ALA A 71 9.14 5.30 10.03
C ALA A 71 8.36 6.02 11.16
N ARG A 72 7.16 5.55 11.51
CA ARG A 72 6.24 6.22 12.44
C ARG A 72 5.55 5.25 13.39
N ALA A 73 4.84 5.80 14.38
CA ALA A 73 3.94 5.03 15.23
C ALA A 73 2.84 4.34 14.38
N PRO A 74 2.35 3.15 14.79
CA PRO A 74 1.29 2.44 14.07
C PRO A 74 0.07 3.31 13.81
N GLY A 75 -0.36 3.38 12.56
CA GLY A 75 -1.52 4.17 12.12
C GLY A 75 -1.79 3.98 10.63
N VAL A 76 -2.99 4.31 10.17
CA VAL A 76 -3.30 4.32 8.74
C VAL A 76 -3.08 5.73 8.20
N LYS A 77 -2.30 5.84 7.12
CA LYS A 77 -2.02 7.11 6.44
C LYS A 77 -2.19 6.88 4.94
N ARG A 78 -2.92 7.78 4.30
CA ARG A 78 -3.01 7.87 2.84
C ARG A 78 -1.83 8.68 2.33
N LEU A 79 -1.09 8.10 1.41
CA LEU A 79 0.04 8.74 0.74
C LEU A 79 -0.41 9.10 -0.67
N PRO A 80 -0.24 10.35 -1.11
CA PRO A 80 -0.59 10.74 -2.46
C PRO A 80 0.28 9.98 -3.47
N LEU A 81 -0.31 9.69 -4.64
CA LEU A 81 0.36 9.07 -5.79
C LEU A 81 0.81 10.12 -6.81
#